data_AF-A0A9E2LAR4-F1
#
_entry.id   AF-A0A9E2LAR4-F1
#
_cell.length_a   1.000
_cell.length_b   1.000
_cell.length_c   1.000
_cell.angle_alpha   90.00
_cell.angle_beta   90.00
_cell.angle_gamma   90.00
#
_symmetry.space_group_name_H-M   'P 1'
#
loop_
_entity.id
_entity.type
_entity.pdbx_description
1 polymer ?
#
loop_
_entity_poly.entity_id
_entity_poly.type
_entity_poly.pdbx_seq_one_letter_code
_entity_poly.pdbx_strand_id
1 'polypeptide(L)' 'TARVDLKADRKAGRLRVQAAWREPDATPETPARLAAELRRMAGWLGLEDVEVVGKGDLAEALERAL' A
#
# COMPACT_ATOMS: atom_id res chain seq x y z
N THR A 1 6.65 -0.43 11.66
CA THR A 1 5.36 -0.85 11.04
C THR A 1 4.71 0.34 10.34
N ALA A 2 3.48 0.22 9.82
CA ALA A 2 2.81 1.30 9.11
C ALA A 2 1.29 1.22 9.25
N ARG A 3 0.59 2.36 9.14
CA ARG A 3 -0.86 2.44 8.97
C ARG A 3 -1.21 2.86 7.55
N VAL A 4 -2.11 2.11 6.91
CA VAL A 4 -2.59 2.38 5.55
C VAL A 4 -4.11 2.49 5.52
N ASP A 5 -4.62 3.42 4.72
CA ASP A 5 -6.03 3.49 4.33
C ASP A 5 -6.19 2.84 2.96
N LEU A 6 -7.04 1.81 2.88
CA LEU A 6 -7.17 0.94 1.71
C LEU A 6 -8.60 0.98 1.16
N LYS A 7 -8.70 1.08 -0.16
CA LYS A 7 -9.96 0.97 -0.90
C LYS A 7 -9.82 -0.07 -2.00
N ALA A 8 -10.66 -1.10 -1.96
CA ALA A 8 -10.81 -2.03 -3.09
C ALA A 8 -11.64 -1.36 -4.21
N ASP A 9 -10.98 -0.84 -5.23
CA ASP A 9 -11.64 -0.35 -6.44
C ASP A 9 -11.85 -1.51 -7.43
N ARG A 10 -13.00 -2.18 -7.29
CA ARG A 10 -13.36 -3.32 -8.15
C ARG A 10 -13.66 -2.92 -9.59
N LYS A 11 -14.03 -1.67 -9.85
CA LYS A 11 -14.28 -1.21 -11.22
C LYS A 11 -12.95 -1.05 -11.97
N ALA A 12 -11.92 -0.57 -11.28
CA ALA A 12 -10.57 -0.45 -11.83
C ALA A 12 -9.72 -1.72 -11.69
N GLY A 13 -10.16 -2.69 -10.88
CA GLY A 13 -9.38 -3.89 -10.58
C GLY A 13 -8.19 -3.63 -9.65
N ARG A 14 -8.21 -2.56 -8.82
CA ARG A 14 -7.03 -2.13 -8.03
C ARG A 14 -7.31 -1.99 -6.54
N LEU A 15 -6.32 -2.35 -5.71
CA LEU A 15 -6.26 -2.01 -4.30
C LEU A 15 -5.62 -0.63 -4.15
N ARG A 16 -6.42 0.40 -3.88
CA ARG A 16 -5.93 1.77 -3.72
C ARG A 16 -5.50 2.05 -2.28
N VAL A 17 -4.27 2.50 -2.12
CA VAL A 17 -3.72 3.08 -0.90
C VAL A 17 -4.03 4.58 -0.91
N GLN A 18 -5.05 4.98 -0.16
CA GLN A 18 -5.51 6.37 -0.04
C GLN A 18 -4.60 7.18 0.91
N ALA A 19 -3.96 6.52 1.87
CA ALA A 19 -2.95 7.13 2.71
C ALA A 19 -2.00 6.07 3.27
N ALA A 20 -0.75 6.45 3.52
CA ALA A 20 0.26 5.58 4.12
C ALA A 20 1.14 6.37 5.09
N TRP A 21 1.16 5.95 6.36
CA TRP A 21 1.87 6.61 7.45
C TRP A 21 2.83 5.64 8.12
N ARG A 22 4.04 6.10 8.43
CA ARG A 22 4.99 5.37 9.26
C ARG A 22 4.47 5.32 10.69
N GLU A 23 4.61 4.16 11.31
CA GLU A 23 4.54 4.06 12.77
C GLU A 23 5.93 4.30 13.38
N PRO A 24 6.04 4.60 14.69
CA PRO A 24 7.32 4.90 15.34
C PRO A 24 8.41 3.82 15.18
N ASP A 25 8.01 2.57 14.96
CA ASP A 25 8.87 1.41 14.75
C ASP A 25 9.08 1.09 13.24
N ALA A 26 8.78 2.02 12.34
CA ALA A 26 9.03 1.86 10.91
C ALA A 26 10.54 1.85 10.62
N THR A 27 11.01 0.76 10.02
CA THR A 27 12.37 0.64 9.51
C THR A 27 12.47 1.04 8.02
N PRO A 28 13.67 1.25 7.47
CA PRO A 28 13.87 1.51 6.04
C PRO A 28 13.29 0.44 5.11
N GLU A 29 13.16 -0.81 5.58
CA GLU A 29 12.59 -1.93 4.83
C GLU A 29 11.06 -1.96 4.85
N THR A 30 10.43 -1.15 5.70
CA THR A 30 8.96 -1.11 5.86
C THR A 30 8.20 -0.91 4.53
N PRO A 31 8.58 0.03 3.63
CA PRO A 31 7.88 0.20 2.36
C PRO A 31 7.89 -1.06 1.50
N ALA A 32 9.06 -1.71 1.35
CA ALA A 32 9.20 -2.92 0.53
C ALA A 32 8.43 -4.11 1.10
N ARG A 33 8.48 -4.31 2.43
CA ARG A 33 7.72 -5.37 3.10
C ARG A 33 6.21 -5.12 2.99
N LEU A 34 5.77 -3.88 3.19
CA LEU A 34 4.37 -3.49 3.05
C LEU A 34 3.88 -3.68 1.60
N ALA A 35 4.66 -3.28 0.60
CA ALA A 35 4.34 -3.47 -0.81
C ALA A 35 4.08 -4.95 -1.16
N ALA A 36 4.91 -5.87 -0.64
CA ALA A 36 4.70 -7.30 -0.84
C ALA A 36 3.39 -7.81 -0.21
N GLU A 37 3.08 -7.36 1.01
CA GLU A 37 1.83 -7.72 1.70
C GLU A 37 0.59 -7.14 1.01
N LEU A 38 0.68 -5.90 0.48
CA LEU A 38 -0.42 -5.29 -0.28
C LEU A 38 -0.69 -6.02 -1.60
N ARG A 39 0.35 -6.45 -2.33
CA ARG A 39 0.18 -7.28 -3.54
C ARG A 39 -0.46 -8.63 -3.20
N ARG A 40 -0.07 -9.26 -2.08
CA ARG A 40 -0.71 -10.50 -1.60
C ARG A 40 -2.18 -10.28 -1.28
N MET A 41 -2.50 -9.19 -0.58
CA MET A 41 -3.88 -8.82 -0.26
C MET A 41 -4.70 -8.54 -1.51
N ALA A 42 -4.16 -7.82 -2.51
CA ALA A 42 -4.82 -7.59 -3.79
C ALA A 42 -5.18 -8.92 -4.47
N GLY A 43 -4.25 -9.88 -4.51
CA GLY A 43 -4.50 -11.23 -5.02
C GLY A 43 -5.62 -11.96 -4.29
N TRP A 44 -5.67 -11.91 -2.95
CA TRP A 44 -6.76 -12.51 -2.17
C TRP A 44 -8.12 -11.84 -2.43
N LEU A 45 -8.13 -10.54 -2.73
CA LEU A 45 -9.34 -9.79 -3.04
C LEU A 45 -9.79 -9.91 -4.50
N GLY A 46 -9.04 -10.63 -5.34
CA GLY A 46 -9.29 -10.73 -6.77
C GLY A 46 -9.04 -9.42 -7.53
N LEU A 47 -8.10 -8.61 -7.05
CA LEU A 47 -7.66 -7.36 -7.67
C LEU A 47 -6.33 -7.60 -8.38
N GLU A 48 -6.14 -6.94 -9.52
CA GLU A 48 -4.99 -7.14 -10.41
C GLU A 48 -3.74 -6.41 -9.94
N ASP A 49 -3.92 -5.26 -9.27
CA ASP A 49 -2.80 -4.39 -8.95
C ASP A 49 -3.04 -3.53 -7.69
N VAL A 50 -1.99 -2.87 -7.22
CA VAL A 50 -1.99 -1.94 -6.10
C VAL A 50 -1.59 -0.54 -6.60
N GLU A 51 -2.28 0.48 -6.11
CA GLU A 51 -2.03 1.87 -6.50
C GLU A 51 -1.91 2.76 -5.27
N VAL A 52 -0.90 3.61 -5.20
CA VAL A 52 -0.86 4.70 -4.21
C VAL A 52 -1.49 5.95 -4.85
N VAL A 53 -2.55 6.49 -4.24
CA VAL A 53 -3.28 7.65 -4.79
C VAL A 53 -3.34 8.84 -3.83
N GLY A 54 -2.77 8.70 -2.64
CA GLY A 54 -2.91 9.74 -1.62
C GLY A 54 -1.71 9.90 -0.72
N LYS A 55 -1.96 10.36 0.51
CA LYS A 55 -1.00 11.15 1.30
C LYS A 55 -0.37 10.38 2.47
N GLY A 56 0.71 10.94 3.01
CA GLY A 56 1.38 10.47 4.21
C GLY A 56 2.88 10.30 4.01
N ASP A 57 3.62 10.29 5.11
CA ASP A 57 5.10 10.27 5.14
C ASP A 57 5.74 8.94 4.67
N LEU A 58 4.90 7.93 4.41
CA LEU A 58 5.31 6.66 3.80
C LEU A 58 4.90 6.55 2.32
N ALA A 59 4.01 7.41 1.83
CA ALA A 59 3.32 7.20 0.56
C ALA A 59 4.28 7.13 -0.64
N GLU A 60 5.20 8.09 -0.78
CA GLU A 60 6.17 8.12 -1.88
C GLU A 60 7.14 6.92 -1.83
N ALA A 61 7.60 6.56 -0.64
CA ALA A 61 8.49 5.41 -0.47
C ALA A 61 7.78 4.09 -0.75
N LEU A 62 6.48 4.00 -0.43
CA LEU A 62 5.66 2.84 -0.77
C LEU A 62 5.39 2.76 -2.27
N GLU A 63 5.06 3.88 -2.92
CA GLU A 63 4.83 3.94 -4.36
C GLU A 63 6.06 3.45 -5.14
N ARG A 64 7.27 3.85 -4.74
CA ARG A 64 8.53 3.37 -5.34
C ARG A 64 8.81 1.88 -5.13
N ALA A 65 8.14 1.25 -4.16
CA ALA A 65 8.33 -0.16 -3.83
C ALA A 65 7.23 -1.08 -4.44
N LEU A 66 6.17 -0.48 -4.98
CA LEU A 66 5.13 -1.14 -5.79
C LEU A 66 5.58 -1.34 -7.24
#